data_AF-A0A1H0X2U2-F1
#
_entry.id   AF-A0A1H0X2U2-F1
#
_cell.length_a   1.000
_cell.length_b   1.000
_cell.length_c   1.000
_cell.angle_alpha   90.00
_cell.angle_beta   90.00
_cell.angle_gamma   90.00
#
_symmetry.space_group_name_H-M   'P 1'
#
loop_
_entity.id
_entity.type
_entity.pdbx_description
1 polymer ?
#
loop_
_entity_poly.entity_id
_entity_poly.type
_entity_poly.pdbx_seq_one_letter_code
_entity_poly.pdbx_strand_id
1 'polypeptide(L)'
;MSRISIDQVKHVANLARLAVTEDEAKMFAKQLDDIITFAEQLNELDTENVAPTSHVLPMKNVLREDVAKPGLPVEEVLKNAPDTKDGHIRVPSIIE
;
A
#
# COMPACT_ATOMS: atom_id res chain seq x y z
N MET A 1 9.97 -2.79 -27.08
CA MET A 1 10.02 -3.72 -25.94
C MET A 1 9.73 -2.90 -24.70
N SER A 2 8.84 -3.36 -23.81
CA SER A 2 8.55 -2.66 -22.56
C SER A 2 9.83 -2.51 -21.74
N ARG A 3 10.05 -1.34 -21.13
CA ARG A 3 11.19 -1.09 -20.24
C ARG A 3 11.06 -1.86 -18.92
N ILE A 4 9.84 -2.32 -18.62
CA ILE A 4 9.49 -3.05 -17.41
C ILE A 4 9.57 -4.54 -17.68
N SER A 5 10.39 -5.24 -16.91
CA SER A 5 10.49 -6.70 -16.99
C SER A 5 9.38 -7.39 -16.20
N ILE A 6 9.07 -8.62 -16.60
CA ILE A 6 8.14 -9.48 -15.86
C ILE A 6 8.61 -9.68 -14.41
N ASP A 7 9.92 -9.78 -14.18
CA ASP A 7 10.49 -9.93 -12.85
C ASP A 7 10.25 -8.69 -11.98
N GLN A 8 10.31 -7.48 -12.56
CA GLN A 8 9.96 -6.25 -11.85
C GLN A 8 8.48 -6.23 -11.46
N VAL A 9 7.58 -6.68 -12.33
CA VAL A 9 6.15 -6.81 -12.01
C VAL A 9 5.95 -7.76 -10.84
N LYS A 10 6.56 -8.95 -10.89
CA LYS A 10 6.47 -9.95 -9.81
C LYS A 10 7.07 -9.44 -8.50
N HIS A 11 8.17 -8.71 -8.58
CA HIS A 11 8.80 -8.11 -7.40
C HIS A 11 7.86 -7.13 -6.70
N VAL A 12 7.28 -6.19 -7.46
CA VAL A 12 6.33 -5.20 -6.92
C VAL A 12 5.05 -5.89 -6.42
N ALA A 13 4.55 -6.89 -7.13
CA ALA A 13 3.39 -7.68 -6.70
C ALA A 13 3.64 -8.36 -5.34
N ASN A 14 4.83 -8.92 -5.12
CA ASN A 14 5.21 -9.52 -3.84
C ASN A 14 5.27 -8.47 -2.71
N LEU A 15 5.80 -7.27 -2.97
CA LEU A 15 5.79 -6.16 -2.01
C LEU A 15 4.36 -5.77 -1.63
N ALA A 16 3.44 -5.80 -2.59
CA ALA A 16 2.02 -5.49 -2.41
C ALA A 16 1.17 -6.68 -1.91
N ARG A 17 1.76 -7.86 -1.68
CA ARG A 17 1.06 -9.11 -1.32
C ARG A 17 -0.02 -9.54 -2.33
N LEU A 18 0.24 -9.31 -3.62
CA LEU A 18 -0.63 -9.72 -4.71
C LEU A 18 -0.06 -10.97 -5.39
N ALA A 19 -0.90 -12.02 -5.48
CA ALA A 19 -0.61 -13.16 -6.33
C ALA A 19 -0.91 -12.78 -7.79
N VAL A 20 0.07 -12.98 -8.68
CA VAL A 20 -0.03 -12.62 -10.10
C VAL A 20 0.45 -13.79 -10.95
N THR A 21 -0.35 -14.18 -11.93
CA THR A 21 -0.01 -15.23 -12.89
C THR A 21 0.99 -14.74 -13.94
N GLU A 22 1.63 -15.65 -14.67
CA GLU A 22 2.57 -15.27 -15.74
C GLU A 22 1.93 -14.42 -16.84
N ASP A 23 0.68 -14.72 -17.20
CA ASP A 23 -0.01 -14.00 -18.27
C ASP A 23 -0.47 -12.61 -17.82
N GLU A 24 -0.93 -12.49 -16.56
CA GLU A 24 -1.16 -11.18 -15.94
C GLU A 24 0.14 -10.38 -15.83
N ALA A 25 1.26 -11.00 -15.47
CA ALA A 25 2.53 -10.31 -15.36
C ALA A 25 3.01 -9.75 -16.72
N LYS A 26 2.82 -10.49 -17.81
CA LYS A 26 3.10 -10.00 -19.18
C LYS A 26 2.18 -8.83 -19.56
N MET A 27 0.89 -8.93 -19.22
CA MET A 27 -0.08 -7.87 -19.48
C MET A 27 0.27 -6.60 -18.69
N PHE A 28 0.53 -6.74 -17.39
CA PHE A 28 0.91 -5.65 -16.50
C PHE A 28 2.23 -5.01 -16.90
N ALA A 29 3.22 -5.78 -17.38
CA ALA A 29 4.47 -5.20 -17.85
C ALA A 29 4.26 -4.19 -18.99
N LYS A 30 3.25 -4.41 -19.85
CA LYS A 30 2.87 -3.44 -20.88
C LYS A 30 2.08 -2.27 -20.30
N GLN A 31 1.05 -2.55 -19.50
CA GLN A 31 0.18 -1.51 -18.94
C GLN A 31 0.94 -0.56 -18.01
N LEU A 32 1.85 -1.08 -17.20
CA LEU A 32 2.69 -0.27 -16.32
C LEU A 32 3.69 0.59 -17.13
N ASP A 33 4.21 0.09 -18.25
CA ASP A 33 5.09 0.87 -19.14
C ASP A 33 4.33 2.04 -19.76
N ASP A 34 3.08 1.82 -20.18
CA ASP A 34 2.18 2.87 -20.68
C ASP A 34 1.88 3.92 -19.58
N ILE A 35 1.58 3.47 -18.35
CA ILE A 35 1.29 4.37 -17.20
C ILE A 35 2.52 5.18 -16.79
N ILE A 36 3.70 4.56 -16.71
CA ILE A 36 4.95 5.27 -16.36
C ILE A 36 5.30 6.27 -17.46
N THR A 37 5.16 5.89 -18.73
CA THR A 37 5.38 6.81 -19.87
C THR A 37 4.44 8.02 -19.81
N PHE A 38 3.18 7.81 -19.38
CA PHE A 38 2.27 8.93 -19.13
C PHE A 38 2.73 9.82 -17.97
N ALA A 39 3.18 9.23 -16.85
CA ALA A 39 3.67 9.99 -15.70
C ALA A 39 4.97 10.77 -16.00
N GLU A 40 5.80 10.30 -16.94
CA GLU A 40 7.02 10.97 -17.39
C GLU A 40 6.78 12.36 -17.99
N GLN A 41 5.54 12.71 -18.37
CA GLN A 41 5.16 14.08 -18.77
C GLN A 41 5.48 15.11 -17.68
N LEU A 42 5.48 14.72 -16.41
CA LEU A 42 5.82 15.61 -15.30
C LEU A 42 7.29 16.04 -15.30
N ASN A 43 8.18 15.32 -15.98
CA ASN A 43 9.60 15.67 -16.11
C ASN A 43 9.83 16.92 -16.98
N GLU A 44 8.81 17.39 -17.71
CA GLU A 44 8.88 18.62 -18.51
C GLU A 44 8.87 19.90 -17.66
N LEU A 45 8.53 19.79 -16.37
CA LEU A 45 8.42 20.91 -15.44
C LEU A 45 9.67 21.02 -14.57
N ASP A 46 10.21 22.23 -14.42
CA ASP A 46 11.29 22.51 -13.45
C ASP A 46 10.72 22.59 -12.03
N THR A 47 11.16 21.66 -11.18
CA THR A 47 10.80 21.60 -9.76
C THR A 47 12.01 21.72 -8.83
N GLU A 48 13.20 22.13 -9.31
CA GLU A 48 14.44 22.16 -8.49
C GLU A 48 14.27 23.00 -7.21
N ASN A 49 13.51 24.10 -7.31
CA ASN A 49 13.28 25.04 -6.21
C ASN A 49 11.85 24.98 -5.64
N VAL A 50 11.10 23.92 -5.95
CA VAL A 50 9.72 23.72 -5.47
C VAL A 50 9.71 22.70 -4.34
N ALA A 51 9.35 23.14 -3.13
CA ALA A 51 9.21 22.23 -2.01
C ALA A 51 8.04 21.25 -2.22
N PRO A 52 8.23 19.94 -1.94
CA PRO A 52 7.13 18.97 -2.02
C PRO A 52 5.97 19.33 -1.09
N THR A 53 4.74 19.23 -1.59
CA THR A 53 3.53 19.46 -0.79
C THR A 53 3.06 18.15 -0.18
N SER A 54 3.29 17.93 1.12
CA SER A 54 2.84 16.73 1.83
C SER A 54 1.43 16.85 2.40
N HIS A 55 1.06 18.05 2.86
CA HIS A 55 -0.25 18.38 3.43
C HIS A 55 -0.69 19.73 2.86
N VAL A 56 -1.95 19.83 2.46
CA VAL A 56 -2.52 21.08 1.92
C VAL A 56 -2.85 22.09 3.03
N LEU A 57 -3.01 21.63 4.27
CA LEU A 57 -3.27 22.47 5.44
C LEU A 57 -2.03 22.58 6.32
N PRO A 58 -1.75 23.77 6.89
CA PRO A 58 -0.62 23.98 7.79
C PRO A 58 -0.93 23.42 9.19
N MET A 59 -0.89 22.10 9.32
CA MET A 59 -1.05 21.41 10.61
C MET A 59 0.25 21.47 11.41
N LYS A 60 0.17 21.80 12.70
CA LYS A 60 1.31 21.79 13.63
C LYS A 60 0.84 21.24 14.97
N ASN A 61 1.67 20.40 15.59
CA ASN A 61 1.54 19.97 16.98
C ASN A 61 0.11 19.52 17.36
N VAL A 62 -0.51 18.69 16.51
CA VAL A 62 -1.84 18.12 16.80
C VAL A 62 -1.65 16.99 17.82
N LEU A 63 -1.69 17.36 19.10
CA LEU A 63 -1.51 16.44 20.21
C LEU A 63 -2.87 15.93 20.71
N ARG A 64 -2.86 14.70 21.21
CA ARG A 64 -3.96 14.10 21.97
C ARG A 64 -3.59 14.13 23.45
N GLU A 65 -4.51 14.57 24.30
CA GLU A 65 -4.38 14.45 25.75
C GLU A 65 -4.15 13.01 26.19
N ASP A 66 -3.26 12.80 27.16
CA ASP A 66 -2.94 11.47 27.66
C ASP A 66 -3.97 10.95 28.67
N VAL A 67 -5.20 10.76 28.19
CA VAL A 67 -6.33 10.26 28.95
C VAL A 67 -6.76 8.92 28.37
N ALA A 68 -6.75 7.87 29.20
CA ALA A 68 -7.22 6.56 28.81
C ALA A 68 -8.73 6.60 28.51
N LYS A 69 -9.14 5.87 27.47
CA LYS A 69 -10.54 5.68 27.11
C LYS A 69 -10.88 4.19 27.15
N PRO A 70 -12.13 3.81 27.46
CA PRO A 70 -12.56 2.43 27.34
C PRO A 70 -12.29 1.90 25.92
N GLY A 71 -11.73 0.69 25.84
CA GLY A 71 -11.61 -0.02 24.56
C GLY A 71 -12.97 -0.49 24.05
N LEU A 72 -13.01 -0.95 22.81
CA LEU A 72 -14.21 -1.60 22.25
C LEU A 72 -14.44 -2.97 22.92
N PRO A 73 -15.71 -3.41 23.09
CA PRO A 73 -16.02 -4.77 23.51
C PRO A 73 -15.37 -5.81 22.58
N VAL A 74 -14.89 -6.92 23.14
CA VAL A 74 -14.19 -7.96 22.35
C VAL A 74 -15.10 -8.50 21.24
N GLU A 75 -16.39 -8.62 21.51
CA GLU A 75 -17.39 -9.06 20.55
C GLU A 75 -17.49 -8.11 19.35
N GLU A 76 -17.36 -6.81 19.55
CA GLU A 76 -17.37 -5.82 18.46
C GLU A 76 -16.07 -5.85 17.66
N VAL A 77 -14.93 -5.99 18.35
CA VAL A 77 -13.62 -6.08 17.69
C VAL A 77 -13.54 -7.31 16.79
N LEU A 78 -14.05 -8.46 17.25
CA LEU A 78 -13.99 -9.72 16.53
C LEU A 78 -15.10 -9.91 15.50
N LYS A 79 -16.12 -9.04 15.47
CA LYS A 79 -17.32 -9.18 14.63
C LYS A 79 -17.02 -9.43 13.14
N ASN A 80 -15.96 -8.83 12.62
CA ASN A 80 -15.58 -8.94 11.20
C ASN A 80 -14.31 -9.79 10.98
N ALA A 81 -13.77 -10.41 12.02
CA ALA A 81 -12.60 -11.24 11.90
C ALA A 81 -12.96 -12.54 11.14
N PRO A 82 -12.27 -12.90 10.04
CA PRO A 82 -12.60 -14.08 9.25
C PRO A 82 -12.49 -15.40 10.02
N ASP A 83 -11.56 -15.45 10.98
CA ASP A 83 -11.32 -16.61 11.80
C ASP A 83 -10.97 -16.18 13.23
N THR A 84 -11.60 -16.82 14.21
CA THR A 84 -11.42 -16.48 15.63
C THR A 84 -11.35 -17.74 16.48
N LYS A 85 -10.59 -17.66 17.57
CA LYS A 85 -10.48 -18.73 18.56
C LYS A 85 -10.16 -18.15 19.93
N ASP A 86 -10.89 -18.56 20.96
CA ASP A 86 -10.65 -18.20 22.37
C ASP A 86 -10.45 -16.68 22.59
N GLY A 87 -11.24 -15.84 21.91
CA GLY A 87 -11.14 -14.37 22.01
C GLY A 87 -10.04 -13.73 21.16
N HIS A 88 -9.39 -14.47 20.26
CA HIS A 88 -8.31 -13.99 19.40
C HIS A 88 -8.65 -14.12 17.92
N ILE A 89 -8.03 -13.28 17.08
CA ILE A 89 -8.02 -13.47 15.62
C ILE A 89 -7.01 -14.57 15.30
N ARG A 90 -7.48 -15.67 14.71
CA ARG A 90 -6.63 -16.80 14.38
C ARG A 90 -6.07 -16.61 12.97
N VAL A 91 -4.76 -16.74 12.83
CA VAL A 91 -4.04 -16.71 11.54
C VAL A 91 -3.06 -17.88 11.47
N PRO A 92 -2.65 -18.32 10.28
CA PRO A 92 -1.55 -19.27 10.14
C PRO A 92 -0.31 -18.75 10.87
N SER A 93 0.38 -19.63 11.60
CA SER A 93 1.63 -19.27 12.27
C SER A 93 2.68 -18.87 11.24
N ILE A 94 3.41 -17.79 11.53
CA ILE A 94 4.58 -17.41 10.75
C ILE A 94 5.69 -18.39 11.11
N ILE A 95 6.05 -19.25 10.17
CA ILE A 95 7.15 -20.21 10.27
C ILE A 95 8.14 -19.84 9.17
N GLU A 96 9.42 -19.72 9.51
CA GLU A 96 10.54 -19.62 8.55
C GLU A 96 10.99 -21.01 8.08
#